data_AF-A0AA50ZHP6-F1
#
_entry.id   AF-A0AA50ZHP6-F1
#
_cell.length_a   1.000
_cell.length_b   1.000
_cell.length_c   1.000
_cell.angle_alpha   90.00
_cell.angle_beta   90.00
_cell.angle_gamma   90.00
#
_symmetry.space_group_name_H-M   'P 1'
#
loop_
_entity.id
_entity.type
_entity.pdbx_description
1 polymer ?
#
loop_
_entity_poly.entity_id
_entity_poly.type
_entity_poly.pdbx_seq_one_letter_code
_entity_poly.pdbx_strand_id
1 'polypeptide(L)'
;APTYQYEKFFSEQISAKKKDYSYRVFRKVSRLAAEGMYPQALEGADNRRVTVWCANDYLGASRHPAVQDAAVAAVRSYGTGAGGTRNIAGNSQMTEKLETEIAKLHKKPAALIFSSCFVANDATLSTLARLLPGCIVYSDAGNHASMIQGIRNSRAPKHIFRHNDPNHLRQLLSESPAGIPKLVVFETVHSMSGAICPLEEMCDIAHEYGALTFVDEVHAVGLYGKHGAGIGEERGLEHHIDIVSGTLGKAFGNVGGYIAGSSLLIDTIRSLAPGFIFTTALPPPTLAGSLAAIRLLASEEGQSMRAKHQGIVRYLKLSLLIAGLPQMPSVSHIVPVPITGADKVAKVAESLMKRGHYAQAINYPTVARGEERLRFAPGPHHTP
;
A
#
# COMPACT_ATOMS: atom_id res chain seq x y z
N ALA A 1 -42.66 -18.22 18.33
CA ALA A 1 -42.11 -18.25 16.97
C ALA A 1 -40.63 -18.63 17.05
N PRO A 2 -40.08 -19.45 16.14
CA PRO A 2 -38.64 -19.70 16.13
C PRO A 2 -37.88 -18.40 15.85
N THR A 3 -36.79 -18.17 16.59
CA THR A 3 -35.88 -17.04 16.38
C THR A 3 -34.93 -17.32 15.20
N TYR A 4 -34.39 -16.27 14.60
CA TYR A 4 -33.41 -16.41 13.51
C TYR A 4 -32.12 -17.10 14.01
N GLN A 5 -31.58 -18.05 13.23
CA GLN A 5 -30.41 -18.84 13.60
C GLN A 5 -29.12 -18.20 13.09
N TYR A 6 -28.62 -17.20 13.81
CA TYR A 6 -27.39 -16.47 13.43
C TYR A 6 -26.16 -17.39 13.27
N GLU A 7 -25.93 -18.31 14.20
CA GLU A 7 -24.78 -19.24 14.14
C GLU A 7 -24.83 -20.16 12.93
N LYS A 8 -26.03 -20.57 12.51
CA LYS A 8 -26.20 -21.37 11.30
C LYS A 8 -25.78 -20.57 10.07
N PHE A 9 -26.23 -19.32 9.96
CA PHE A 9 -25.83 -18.42 8.88
C PHE A 9 -24.31 -18.21 8.85
N PHE A 10 -23.67 -17.94 10.00
CA PHE A 10 -22.21 -17.78 10.06
C PHE A 10 -21.46 -19.06 9.66
N SER A 11 -21.92 -20.21 10.13
CA SER A 11 -21.36 -21.51 9.75
C SER A 11 -21.44 -21.75 8.24
N GLU A 12 -22.55 -21.38 7.60
CA GLU A 12 -22.73 -21.46 6.14
C GLU A 12 -21.74 -20.54 5.40
N GLN A 13 -21.54 -19.30 5.85
CA GLN A 13 -20.56 -18.37 5.26
C GLN A 13 -19.12 -18.91 5.36
N ILE A 14 -18.74 -19.47 6.51
CA ILE A 14 -17.40 -20.05 6.70
C ILE A 14 -17.24 -21.34 5.89
N SER A 15 -18.28 -22.18 5.83
CA SER A 15 -18.27 -23.41 5.03
C SER A 15 -18.12 -23.10 3.54
N ALA A 16 -18.75 -22.04 3.05
CA ALA A 16 -18.56 -21.58 1.67
C ALA A 16 -17.09 -21.20 1.37
N LYS A 17 -16.43 -20.48 2.29
CA LYS A 17 -15.00 -20.14 2.16
C LYS A 17 -14.06 -21.34 2.24
N LYS A 18 -14.41 -22.36 3.04
CA LYS A 18 -13.64 -23.59 3.11
C LYS A 18 -13.79 -24.41 1.82
N LYS A 19 -15.01 -24.49 1.29
CA LYS A 19 -15.33 -25.23 0.06
C LYS A 19 -14.63 -24.65 -1.17
N ASP A 20 -14.45 -23.34 -1.23
CA ASP A 20 -13.81 -22.65 -2.36
C ASP A 20 -12.33 -22.33 -2.16
N TYR A 21 -11.71 -22.86 -1.09
CA TYR A 21 -10.31 -22.66 -0.71
C TYR A 21 -9.90 -21.19 -0.49
N SER A 22 -10.86 -20.27 -0.28
CA SER A 22 -10.58 -18.86 0.08
C SER A 22 -10.51 -18.62 1.59
N TYR A 23 -10.78 -19.64 2.42
CA TYR A 23 -10.58 -19.58 3.87
C TYR A 23 -9.09 -19.42 4.18
N ARG A 24 -8.76 -18.43 5.02
CA ARG A 24 -7.37 -18.05 5.33
C ARG A 24 -6.97 -18.57 6.69
N VAL A 25 -5.87 -19.31 6.73
CA VAL A 25 -5.18 -19.68 7.97
C VAL A 25 -3.93 -18.81 8.08
N PHE A 26 -3.88 -17.94 9.08
CA PHE A 26 -2.73 -17.04 9.27
C PHE A 26 -1.53 -17.81 9.82
N ARG A 27 -0.37 -17.61 9.19
CA ARG A 27 0.90 -18.16 9.66
C ARG A 27 1.41 -17.34 10.85
N LYS A 28 1.80 -18.03 11.92
CA LYS A 28 2.39 -17.43 13.13
C LYS A 28 3.88 -17.21 12.87
N VAL A 29 4.28 -15.97 12.60
CA VAL A 29 5.66 -15.63 12.28
C VAL A 29 6.14 -14.40 13.06
N SER A 30 7.33 -14.49 13.63
CA SER A 30 8.01 -13.41 14.34
C SER A 30 9.30 -13.05 13.60
N ARG A 31 9.30 -11.92 12.88
CA ARG A 31 10.48 -11.47 12.11
C ARG A 31 11.61 -11.06 13.05
N LEU A 32 12.84 -11.43 12.70
CA LEU A 32 14.03 -11.13 13.51
C LEU A 32 14.66 -9.81 13.05
N ALA A 33 14.73 -8.84 13.97
CA ALA A 33 15.27 -7.51 13.68
C ALA A 33 16.78 -7.39 13.92
N ALA A 34 17.39 -8.34 14.63
CA ALA A 34 18.82 -8.30 14.93
C ALA A 34 19.67 -8.27 13.65
N GLU A 35 20.83 -7.62 13.75
CA GLU A 35 21.78 -7.53 12.65
C GLU A 35 22.15 -8.92 12.11
N GLY A 36 22.26 -9.05 10.79
CA GLY A 36 22.53 -10.32 10.12
C GLY A 36 21.39 -11.34 10.14
N MET A 37 20.29 -11.10 10.87
CA MET A 37 19.16 -12.03 10.95
C MET A 37 18.06 -11.73 9.93
N TYR A 38 17.86 -10.49 9.49
CA TYR A 38 16.86 -10.18 8.46
C TYR A 38 17.27 -10.78 7.10
N PRO A 39 16.40 -11.51 6.35
CA PRO A 39 14.93 -11.58 6.45
C PRO A 39 14.39 -12.86 7.14
N GLN A 40 15.10 -13.41 8.11
CA GLN A 40 14.66 -14.59 8.87
C GLN A 40 13.53 -14.25 9.86
N ALA A 41 12.72 -15.26 10.17
CA ALA A 41 11.67 -15.23 11.18
C ALA A 41 11.61 -16.56 11.94
N LEU A 42 10.98 -16.55 13.11
CA LEU A 42 10.58 -17.76 13.85
C LEU A 42 9.13 -18.11 13.50
N GLU A 43 8.88 -19.37 13.17
CA GLU A 43 7.56 -19.89 12.77
C GLU A 43 7.04 -20.96 13.72
N GLY A 44 5.73 -20.90 14.01
CA GLY A 44 5.04 -21.91 14.81
C GLY A 44 5.38 -21.88 16.30
N ALA A 45 4.93 -22.90 17.03
CA ALA A 45 5.21 -23.05 18.47
C ALA A 45 6.67 -23.47 18.73
N ASP A 46 7.26 -24.21 17.79
CA ASP A 46 8.62 -24.74 17.90
C ASP A 46 9.70 -23.72 17.48
N ASN A 47 9.31 -22.47 17.16
CA ASN A 47 10.21 -21.39 16.74
C ASN A 47 11.17 -21.80 15.62
N ARG A 48 10.69 -22.53 14.62
CA ARG A 48 11.49 -22.95 13.47
C ARG A 48 11.92 -21.74 12.66
N ARG A 49 13.21 -21.64 12.32
CA ARG A 49 13.70 -20.53 11.48
C ARG A 49 13.22 -20.69 10.05
N VAL A 50 12.69 -19.60 9.48
CA VAL A 50 12.25 -19.52 8.09
C VAL A 50 12.71 -18.22 7.46
N THR A 51 12.99 -18.25 6.16
CA THR A 51 13.26 -17.06 5.35
C THR A 51 11.96 -16.48 4.84
N VAL A 52 11.67 -15.21 5.12
CA VAL A 52 10.44 -14.54 4.69
C VAL A 52 10.63 -13.94 3.29
N TRP A 53 9.79 -14.35 2.34
CA TRP A 53 9.84 -13.88 0.94
C TRP A 53 8.65 -13.01 0.52
N CYS A 54 7.65 -12.84 1.38
CA CYS A 54 6.40 -12.15 1.06
C CYS A 54 6.12 -10.94 1.98
N ALA A 55 7.13 -10.44 2.69
CA ALA A 55 7.01 -9.22 3.49
C ALA A 55 6.97 -7.99 2.59
N ASN A 56 6.22 -6.97 3.00
CA ASN A 56 6.22 -5.66 2.31
C ASN A 56 7.16 -4.64 2.95
N ASP A 57 7.97 -5.05 3.93
CA ASP A 57 9.10 -4.27 4.46
C ASP A 57 10.27 -4.32 3.47
N TYR A 58 10.02 -3.79 2.26
CA TYR A 58 10.80 -4.07 1.05
C TYR A 58 12.29 -3.76 1.17
N LEU A 59 12.64 -2.75 1.96
CA LEU A 59 14.02 -2.31 2.16
C LEU A 59 14.59 -2.72 3.52
N GLY A 60 13.83 -3.42 4.36
CA GLY A 60 14.25 -3.75 5.73
C GLY A 60 14.33 -2.55 6.67
N ALA A 61 13.64 -1.44 6.35
CA ALA A 61 13.68 -0.22 7.16
C ALA A 61 13.12 -0.45 8.57
N SER A 62 12.22 -1.42 8.75
CA SER A 62 11.63 -1.71 10.08
C SER A 62 12.66 -2.16 11.12
N ARG A 63 13.84 -2.59 10.67
CA ARG A 63 14.94 -3.06 11.53
C ARG A 63 16.19 -2.17 11.44
N HIS A 64 16.13 -1.06 10.71
CA HIS A 64 17.29 -0.21 10.55
C HIS A 64 17.64 0.48 11.87
N PRO A 65 18.92 0.51 12.32
CA PRO A 65 19.30 1.09 13.60
C PRO A 65 18.76 2.50 13.82
N ALA A 66 18.96 3.41 12.85
CA ALA A 66 18.44 4.78 12.93
C ALA A 66 16.90 4.87 13.12
N VAL A 67 16.14 3.90 12.58
CA VAL A 67 14.68 3.85 12.74
C VAL A 67 14.30 3.31 14.12
N GLN A 68 14.99 2.26 14.57
CA GLN A 68 14.77 1.67 15.90
C GLN A 68 15.14 2.66 17.01
N ASP A 69 16.28 3.32 16.90
CA ASP A 69 16.77 4.28 17.89
C ASP A 69 15.83 5.48 18.01
N ALA A 70 15.31 5.99 16.88
CA ALA A 70 14.32 7.06 16.88
C ALA A 70 13.02 6.64 17.61
N ALA A 71 12.54 5.42 17.35
CA ALA A 71 11.35 4.89 18.03
C ALA A 71 11.61 4.69 19.54
N VAL A 72 12.74 4.10 19.93
CA VAL A 72 13.12 3.87 21.33
C VAL A 72 13.25 5.20 22.09
N ALA A 73 13.91 6.19 21.50
CA ALA A 73 14.03 7.52 22.08
C ALA A 73 12.64 8.15 22.32
N ALA A 74 11.75 8.07 21.33
CA ALA A 74 10.39 8.57 21.47
C ALA A 74 9.57 7.84 22.55
N VAL A 75 9.74 6.52 22.73
CA VAL A 75 9.12 5.79 23.86
C VAL A 75 9.58 6.38 25.19
N ARG A 76 10.89 6.64 25.34
CA ARG A 76 11.46 7.16 26.58
C ARG A 76 11.02 8.59 26.88
N SER A 77 10.83 9.42 25.85
CA SER A 77 10.44 10.82 26.02
C SER A 77 8.93 11.05 26.11
N TYR A 78 8.13 10.28 25.37
CA TYR A 78 6.71 10.58 25.14
C TYR A 78 5.77 9.41 25.45
N GLY A 79 6.30 8.26 25.90
CA GLY A 79 5.51 7.07 26.15
C GLY A 79 5.09 6.33 24.89
N THR A 80 4.09 5.45 25.02
CA THR A 80 3.75 4.44 24.01
C THR A 80 2.56 4.80 23.12
N GLY A 81 1.72 5.76 23.49
CA GLY A 81 0.51 6.13 22.76
C GLY A 81 0.30 7.64 22.74
N ALA A 82 -0.42 8.14 21.74
CA ALA A 82 -0.72 9.57 21.63
C ALA A 82 -1.70 10.07 22.72
N GLY A 83 -2.48 9.17 23.33
CA GLY A 83 -3.39 9.51 24.43
C GLY A 83 -4.69 10.22 24.00
N GLY A 84 -4.88 10.52 22.72
CA GLY A 84 -6.10 11.15 22.23
C GLY A 84 -6.18 11.30 20.71
N THR A 85 -7.28 11.88 20.24
CA THR A 85 -7.47 12.23 18.82
C THR A 85 -6.63 13.45 18.46
N ARG A 86 -6.47 13.76 17.16
CA ARG A 86 -5.74 14.97 16.75
C ARG A 86 -6.29 16.24 17.40
N ASN A 87 -7.61 16.34 17.57
CA ASN A 87 -8.24 17.52 18.18
C ASN A 87 -8.13 17.55 19.72
N ILE A 88 -7.99 16.39 20.36
CA ILE A 88 -8.04 16.26 21.82
C ILE A 88 -6.72 15.63 22.28
N ALA A 89 -5.72 16.47 22.58
CA ALA A 89 -4.41 16.10 23.13
C ALA A 89 -3.52 15.14 22.29
N GLY A 90 -3.96 14.66 21.11
CA GLY A 90 -3.20 13.75 20.26
C GLY A 90 -2.40 14.41 19.13
N ASN A 91 -2.50 15.73 18.93
CA ASN A 91 -1.63 16.45 17.99
C ASN A 91 -0.31 16.82 18.67
N SER A 92 0.80 16.30 18.16
CA SER A 92 2.15 16.56 18.68
C SER A 92 3.01 17.28 17.64
N GLN A 93 4.06 17.97 18.09
CA GLN A 93 5.06 18.57 17.18
C GLN A 93 5.66 17.53 16.22
N MET A 94 5.77 16.28 16.67
CA MET A 94 6.30 15.20 15.84
C MET A 94 5.34 14.78 14.73
N THR A 95 4.03 14.86 14.98
CA THR A 95 3.00 14.66 13.96
C THR A 95 3.16 15.68 12.84
N GLU A 96 3.26 16.97 13.17
CA GLU A 96 3.40 18.05 12.20
C GLU A 96 4.74 18.01 11.45
N LYS A 97 5.83 17.63 12.14
CA LYS A 97 7.14 17.40 11.50
C LYS A 97 7.07 16.28 10.46
N LEU A 98 6.37 15.19 10.76
CA LEU A 98 6.21 14.09 9.81
C LEU A 98 5.32 14.51 8.62
N GLU A 99 4.23 15.25 8.87
CA GLU A 99 3.39 15.82 7.80
C GLU A 99 4.20 16.75 6.89
N THR A 100 5.05 17.60 7.46
CA THR A 100 5.95 18.50 6.71
C THR A 100 6.95 17.71 5.87
N GLU A 101 7.56 16.65 6.43
CA GLU A 101 8.53 15.83 5.69
C GLU A 101 7.86 15.05 4.55
N ILE A 102 6.63 14.56 4.75
CA ILE A 102 5.84 13.91 3.69
C ILE A 102 5.48 14.91 2.59
N ALA A 103 5.03 16.11 2.95
CA ALA A 103 4.72 17.17 1.98
C ALA A 103 5.96 17.52 1.15
N LYS A 104 7.12 17.66 1.79
CA LYS A 104 8.41 17.89 1.14
C LYS A 104 8.79 16.74 0.20
N LEU A 105 8.66 15.49 0.65
CA LEU A 105 8.98 14.31 -0.16
C LEU A 105 8.22 14.31 -1.49
N HIS A 106 6.93 14.65 -1.46
CA HIS A 106 6.06 14.67 -2.64
C HIS A 106 6.03 16.00 -3.39
N LYS A 107 6.83 16.99 -2.96
CA LYS A 107 6.79 18.38 -3.47
C LYS A 107 5.36 18.96 -3.47
N LYS A 108 4.60 18.69 -2.41
CA LYS A 108 3.23 19.18 -2.22
C LYS A 108 3.17 20.24 -1.11
N PRO A 109 2.22 21.18 -1.19
CA PRO A 109 2.05 22.19 -0.14
C PRO A 109 1.75 21.63 1.26
N ALA A 110 1.01 20.51 1.36
CA ALA A 110 0.66 19.92 2.63
C ALA A 110 0.48 18.40 2.55
N ALA A 111 0.49 17.74 3.71
CA ALA A 111 0.16 16.33 3.87
C ALA A 111 -0.62 16.08 5.15
N LEU A 112 -1.32 14.95 5.21
CA LEU A 112 -2.14 14.55 6.36
C LEU A 112 -1.94 13.07 6.66
N ILE A 113 -1.63 12.75 7.92
CA ILE A 113 -1.37 11.36 8.34
C ILE A 113 -2.62 10.72 8.95
N PHE A 114 -2.81 9.44 8.64
CA PHE A 114 -3.86 8.56 9.10
C PHE A 114 -3.28 7.29 9.74
N SER A 115 -4.14 6.54 10.44
CA SER A 115 -3.78 5.27 11.08
C SER A 115 -3.27 4.19 10.11
N SER A 116 -3.70 4.24 8.85
CA SER A 116 -3.20 3.40 7.76
C SER A 116 -3.52 4.04 6.41
N CYS A 117 -2.88 3.57 5.33
CA CYS A 117 -3.25 4.02 3.99
C CYS A 117 -4.62 3.47 3.54
N PHE A 118 -5.08 2.36 4.13
CA PHE A 118 -6.46 1.91 3.93
C PHE A 118 -7.44 3.01 4.36
N VAL A 119 -7.24 3.54 5.57
CA VAL A 119 -8.07 4.62 6.12
C VAL A 119 -7.85 5.92 5.37
N ALA A 120 -6.62 6.25 4.96
CA ALA A 120 -6.34 7.45 4.15
C ALA A 120 -7.13 7.43 2.83
N ASN A 121 -7.11 6.31 2.10
CA ASN A 121 -7.85 6.15 0.84
C ASN A 121 -9.36 6.20 1.08
N ASP A 122 -9.89 5.40 2.01
CA ASP A 122 -11.32 5.35 2.30
C ASP A 122 -11.86 6.71 2.75
N ALA A 123 -11.23 7.33 3.75
CA ALA A 123 -11.66 8.60 4.31
C ALA A 123 -11.57 9.74 3.30
N THR A 124 -10.50 9.80 2.50
CA THR A 124 -10.32 10.87 1.51
C THR A 124 -11.31 10.74 0.35
N LEU A 125 -11.38 9.56 -0.28
CA LEU A 125 -12.25 9.34 -1.44
C LEU A 125 -13.73 9.43 -1.05
N SER A 126 -14.12 8.87 0.10
CA SER A 126 -15.51 8.95 0.56
C SER A 126 -15.94 10.38 0.90
N THR A 127 -15.03 11.18 1.48
CA THR A 127 -15.31 12.58 1.83
C THR A 127 -15.36 13.45 0.58
N LEU A 128 -14.33 13.39 -0.26
CA LEU A 128 -14.18 14.26 -1.42
C LEU A 128 -15.29 14.03 -2.45
N ALA A 129 -15.53 12.78 -2.84
CA ALA A 129 -16.53 12.45 -3.85
C ALA A 129 -17.98 12.72 -3.36
N ARG A 130 -18.22 12.67 -2.04
CA ARG A 130 -19.52 13.05 -1.46
C ARG A 130 -19.71 14.57 -1.36
N LEU A 131 -18.63 15.30 -1.09
CA LEU A 131 -18.66 16.75 -0.88
C LEU A 131 -18.78 17.52 -2.21
N LEU A 132 -18.07 17.06 -3.25
CA LEU A 132 -18.09 17.67 -4.57
C LEU A 132 -19.47 17.48 -5.24
N PRO A 133 -20.19 18.56 -5.60
CA PRO A 133 -21.55 18.46 -6.14
C PRO A 133 -21.60 17.65 -7.44
N GLY A 134 -22.33 16.53 -7.42
CA GLY A 134 -22.51 15.68 -8.61
C GLY A 134 -21.24 14.93 -9.05
N CYS A 135 -20.22 14.84 -8.20
CA CYS A 135 -18.92 14.26 -8.55
C CYS A 135 -19.04 12.87 -9.18
N ILE A 136 -18.28 12.63 -10.25
CA ILE A 136 -18.18 11.30 -10.89
C ILE A 136 -16.77 10.75 -10.66
N VAL A 137 -16.68 9.48 -10.26
CA VAL A 137 -15.39 8.81 -10.01
C VAL A 137 -15.06 7.81 -11.11
N TYR A 138 -13.88 7.92 -11.70
CA TYR A 138 -13.33 6.99 -12.70
C TYR A 138 -12.27 6.16 -12.00
N SER A 139 -12.52 4.88 -11.80
CA SER A 139 -11.66 3.97 -11.05
C SER A 139 -11.03 2.95 -11.97
N ASP A 140 -9.71 2.75 -11.85
CA ASP A 140 -9.05 1.61 -12.48
C ASP A 140 -9.67 0.30 -11.96
N ALA A 141 -9.88 -0.68 -12.84
CA ALA A 141 -10.44 -1.98 -12.50
C ALA A 141 -9.58 -2.79 -11.49
N GLY A 142 -8.28 -2.51 -11.43
CA GLY A 142 -7.31 -3.12 -10.52
C GLY A 142 -7.17 -2.39 -9.19
N ASN A 143 -7.90 -1.31 -8.93
CA ASN A 143 -7.71 -0.55 -7.69
C ASN A 143 -7.86 -1.40 -6.41
N HIS A 144 -6.99 -1.12 -5.45
CA HIS A 144 -7.00 -1.71 -4.12
C HIS A 144 -8.34 -1.52 -3.40
N ALA A 145 -8.68 -2.51 -2.56
CA ALA A 145 -9.95 -2.56 -1.84
C ALA A 145 -10.24 -1.30 -1.00
N SER A 146 -9.22 -0.61 -0.47
CA SER A 146 -9.41 0.64 0.28
C SER A 146 -9.99 1.76 -0.58
N MET A 147 -9.53 1.90 -1.83
CA MET A 147 -10.06 2.88 -2.77
C MET A 147 -11.47 2.50 -3.20
N ILE A 148 -11.69 1.23 -3.54
CA ILE A 148 -13.03 0.71 -3.85
C ILE A 148 -14.01 1.00 -2.72
N GLN A 149 -13.59 0.81 -1.47
CA GLN A 149 -14.41 1.07 -0.29
C GLN A 149 -14.74 2.55 -0.14
N GLY A 150 -13.76 3.45 -0.26
CA GLY A 150 -13.97 4.90 -0.21
C GLY A 150 -14.93 5.38 -1.29
N ILE A 151 -14.75 4.92 -2.53
CA ILE A 151 -15.62 5.25 -3.66
C ILE A 151 -17.04 4.73 -3.41
N ARG A 152 -17.20 3.49 -2.92
CA ARG A 152 -18.52 2.94 -2.57
C ARG A 152 -19.19 3.71 -1.43
N ASN A 153 -18.44 4.06 -0.40
CA ASN A 153 -18.94 4.80 0.76
C ASN A 153 -19.39 6.22 0.41
N SER A 154 -18.78 6.84 -0.62
CA SER A 154 -19.18 8.15 -1.11
C SER A 154 -20.59 8.20 -1.69
N ARG A 155 -21.09 7.06 -2.23
CA ARG A 155 -22.31 6.94 -3.05
C ARG A 155 -22.29 7.77 -4.35
N ALA A 156 -21.16 8.36 -4.72
CA ALA A 156 -20.99 9.06 -5.98
C ALA A 156 -21.15 8.11 -7.18
N PRO A 157 -21.68 8.59 -8.32
CA PRO A 157 -21.59 7.89 -9.60
C PRO A 157 -20.15 7.47 -9.88
N LYS A 158 -19.98 6.29 -10.47
CA LYS A 158 -18.65 5.79 -10.83
C LYS A 158 -18.64 5.03 -12.14
N HIS A 159 -17.55 5.17 -12.86
CA HIS A 159 -17.21 4.36 -14.02
C HIS A 159 -15.92 3.59 -13.73
N ILE A 160 -15.87 2.33 -14.18
CA ILE A 160 -14.69 1.49 -14.03
C ILE A 160 -14.02 1.40 -15.40
N PHE A 161 -12.81 1.94 -15.52
CA PHE A 161 -12.01 1.78 -16.75
C PHE A 161 -11.16 0.51 -16.67
N ARG A 162 -10.72 0.01 -17.82
CA ARG A 162 -9.96 -1.25 -17.89
C ARG A 162 -8.58 -1.02 -17.28
N HIS A 163 -8.03 -2.04 -16.63
CA HIS A 163 -6.77 -1.92 -15.89
C HIS A 163 -5.65 -1.37 -16.78
N ASN A 164 -5.06 -0.23 -16.41
CA ASN A 164 -4.02 0.46 -17.17
C ASN A 164 -4.39 0.75 -18.64
N ASP A 165 -5.65 1.10 -18.92
CA ASP A 165 -6.15 1.45 -20.27
C ASP A 165 -6.53 2.93 -20.37
N PRO A 166 -5.60 3.82 -20.77
CA PRO A 166 -5.85 5.24 -20.97
C PRO A 166 -6.91 5.52 -22.03
N ASN A 167 -7.00 4.71 -23.09
CA ASN A 167 -7.99 4.90 -24.15
C ASN A 167 -9.42 4.68 -23.63
N HIS A 168 -9.61 3.66 -22.79
CA HIS A 168 -10.91 3.46 -22.15
C HIS A 168 -11.23 4.57 -21.15
N LEU A 169 -10.24 5.04 -20.39
CA LEU A 169 -10.42 6.19 -19.49
C LEU A 169 -10.88 7.44 -20.28
N ARG A 170 -10.18 7.75 -21.39
CA ARG A 170 -10.53 8.86 -22.29
C ARG A 170 -11.94 8.73 -22.84
N GLN A 171 -12.32 7.53 -23.29
CA GLN A 171 -13.68 7.27 -23.76
C GLN A 171 -14.71 7.62 -22.68
N LEU A 172 -14.58 7.08 -21.47
CA LEU A 172 -15.52 7.31 -20.37
C LEU A 172 -15.58 8.79 -19.95
N LEU A 173 -14.43 9.47 -19.91
CA LEU A 173 -14.39 10.91 -19.60
C LEU A 173 -15.05 11.76 -20.69
N SER A 174 -14.91 11.39 -21.96
CA SER A 174 -15.52 12.11 -23.08
C SER A 174 -17.05 12.04 -23.10
N GLU A 175 -17.62 10.98 -22.54
CA GLU A 175 -19.06 10.77 -22.39
C GLU A 175 -19.65 11.55 -21.20
N SER A 176 -18.81 12.22 -20.40
CA SER A 176 -19.20 12.80 -19.12
C SER A 176 -19.62 14.27 -19.24
N PRO A 177 -20.61 14.73 -18.45
CA PRO A 177 -21.08 16.10 -18.56
C PRO A 177 -19.98 17.13 -18.27
N ALA A 178 -19.93 18.19 -19.08
CA ALA A 178 -19.06 19.34 -18.84
C ALA A 178 -19.41 20.04 -17.52
N GLY A 179 -18.42 20.64 -16.86
CA GLY A 179 -18.61 21.39 -15.61
C GLY A 179 -18.89 20.56 -14.35
N ILE A 180 -19.09 19.24 -14.47
CA ILE A 180 -19.21 18.34 -13.31
C ILE A 180 -17.82 17.99 -12.77
N PRO A 181 -17.61 18.02 -11.43
CA PRO A 181 -16.39 17.55 -10.80
C PRO A 181 -16.11 16.07 -11.10
N LYS A 182 -14.85 15.75 -11.37
CA LYS A 182 -14.43 14.38 -11.72
C LYS A 182 -13.20 13.99 -10.91
N LEU A 183 -13.13 12.72 -10.50
CA LEU A 183 -11.96 12.13 -9.85
C LEU A 183 -11.49 10.92 -10.64
N VAL A 184 -10.24 10.92 -11.10
CA VAL A 184 -9.58 9.76 -11.71
C VAL A 184 -8.69 9.10 -10.66
N VAL A 185 -8.96 7.84 -10.35
CA VAL A 185 -8.38 7.11 -9.21
C VAL A 185 -7.62 5.88 -9.71
N PHE A 186 -6.32 5.79 -9.44
CA PHE A 186 -5.48 4.66 -9.88
C PHE A 186 -4.24 4.46 -8.99
N GLU A 187 -3.60 3.29 -9.10
CA GLU A 187 -2.30 2.98 -8.48
C GLU A 187 -1.15 3.24 -9.44
N THR A 188 0.03 3.62 -8.94
CA THR A 188 1.25 3.59 -9.75
C THR A 188 1.77 2.16 -9.91
N VAL A 189 2.14 1.50 -8.82
CA VAL A 189 2.63 0.12 -8.82
C VAL A 189 1.54 -0.80 -8.28
N HIS A 190 0.93 -1.60 -9.13
CA HIS A 190 -0.17 -2.45 -8.71
C HIS A 190 0.30 -3.64 -7.87
N SER A 191 -0.29 -3.79 -6.68
CA SER A 191 0.20 -4.66 -5.61
C SER A 191 0.36 -6.14 -6.00
N MET A 192 -0.47 -6.70 -6.88
CA MET A 192 -0.49 -8.13 -7.17
C MET A 192 0.11 -8.52 -8.53
N SER A 193 0.00 -7.66 -9.54
CA SER A 193 0.58 -7.88 -10.87
C SER A 193 2.01 -7.37 -10.97
N GLY A 194 2.37 -6.35 -10.17
CA GLY A 194 3.63 -5.64 -10.34
C GLY A 194 3.67 -4.76 -11.59
N ALA A 195 2.51 -4.51 -12.23
CA ALA A 195 2.40 -3.55 -13.32
C ALA A 195 2.65 -2.12 -12.79
N ILE A 196 3.22 -1.28 -13.66
CA ILE A 196 3.38 0.15 -13.41
C ILE A 196 2.46 0.88 -14.38
N CYS A 197 1.63 1.80 -13.89
CA CYS A 197 0.66 2.51 -14.72
C CYS A 197 1.33 3.44 -15.75
N PRO A 198 0.62 3.75 -16.85
CA PRO A 198 0.99 4.84 -17.76
C PRO A 198 0.66 6.20 -17.11
N LEU A 199 1.41 6.56 -16.04
CA LEU A 199 1.13 7.71 -15.17
C LEU A 199 0.91 9.03 -15.93
N GLU A 200 1.82 9.39 -16.84
CA GLU A 200 1.75 10.63 -17.62
C GLU A 200 0.45 10.70 -18.42
N GLU A 201 0.19 9.68 -19.25
CA GLU A 201 -0.99 9.61 -20.10
C GLU A 201 -2.30 9.63 -19.29
N MET A 202 -2.35 8.93 -18.15
CA MET A 202 -3.52 8.94 -17.26
C MET A 202 -3.76 10.32 -16.64
N CYS A 203 -2.70 11.01 -16.20
CA CYS A 203 -2.80 12.36 -15.66
C CYS A 203 -3.21 13.37 -16.74
N ASP A 204 -2.58 13.34 -17.91
CA ASP A 204 -2.87 14.25 -19.01
C ASP A 204 -4.32 14.11 -19.48
N ILE A 205 -4.81 12.88 -19.63
CA ILE A 205 -6.22 12.60 -19.93
C ILE A 205 -7.13 13.13 -18.82
N ALA A 206 -6.80 12.88 -17.54
CA ALA A 206 -7.62 13.37 -16.44
C ALA A 206 -7.74 14.90 -16.48
N HIS A 207 -6.63 15.61 -16.65
CA HIS A 207 -6.57 17.07 -16.69
C HIS A 207 -7.23 17.66 -17.93
N GLU A 208 -7.11 17.02 -19.10
CA GLU A 208 -7.81 17.41 -20.33
C GLU A 208 -9.33 17.52 -20.13
N TYR A 209 -9.92 16.63 -19.34
CA TYR A 209 -11.37 16.62 -19.03
C TYR A 209 -11.73 17.30 -17.69
N GLY A 210 -10.78 18.04 -17.10
CA GLY A 210 -10.96 18.81 -15.86
C GLY A 210 -11.17 17.95 -14.62
N ALA A 211 -10.63 16.73 -14.60
CA ALA A 211 -10.68 15.84 -13.44
C ALA A 211 -9.45 16.04 -12.53
N LEU A 212 -9.63 15.81 -11.23
CA LEU A 212 -8.50 15.64 -10.31
C LEU A 212 -7.99 14.20 -10.37
N THR A 213 -6.69 14.04 -10.15
CA THR A 213 -6.04 12.74 -10.03
C THR A 213 -5.84 12.36 -8.55
N PHE A 214 -6.29 11.16 -8.19
CA PHE A 214 -5.95 10.51 -6.93
C PHE A 214 -5.08 9.30 -7.24
N VAL A 215 -3.80 9.38 -6.88
CA VAL A 215 -2.80 8.40 -7.25
C VAL A 215 -2.24 7.72 -6.00
N ASP A 216 -2.46 6.42 -5.91
CA ASP A 216 -1.94 5.58 -4.84
C ASP A 216 -0.52 5.09 -5.18
N GLU A 217 0.48 5.64 -4.47
CA GLU A 217 1.90 5.32 -4.60
C GLU A 217 2.37 4.37 -3.49
N VAL A 218 1.47 3.66 -2.81
CA VAL A 218 1.76 2.83 -1.62
C VAL A 218 2.83 1.75 -1.88
N HIS A 219 2.86 1.21 -3.09
CA HIS A 219 3.85 0.21 -3.52
C HIS A 219 5.05 0.84 -4.24
N ALA A 220 5.19 2.17 -4.22
CA ALA A 220 6.26 2.88 -4.88
C ALA A 220 7.08 3.77 -3.93
N VAL A 221 6.43 4.38 -2.94
CA VAL A 221 7.11 5.21 -1.94
C VAL A 221 8.22 4.43 -1.23
N GLY A 222 9.38 5.06 -1.08
CA GLY A 222 10.65 4.49 -0.63
C GLY A 222 11.46 3.77 -1.72
N LEU A 223 10.84 3.35 -2.82
CA LEU A 223 11.39 2.39 -3.78
C LEU A 223 11.78 2.97 -5.15
N TYR A 224 11.14 4.04 -5.58
CA TYR A 224 11.36 4.67 -6.89
C TYR A 224 11.61 6.16 -6.74
N GLY A 225 12.34 6.72 -7.70
CA GLY A 225 12.80 8.10 -7.66
C GLY A 225 14.07 8.30 -6.83
N LYS A 226 14.69 9.47 -7.02
CA LYS A 226 15.98 9.81 -6.39
C LYS A 226 15.88 9.81 -4.87
N HIS A 227 14.78 10.33 -4.30
CA HIS A 227 14.56 10.40 -2.86
C HIS A 227 13.54 9.36 -2.37
N GLY A 228 13.05 8.49 -3.25
CA GLY A 228 12.06 7.48 -2.87
C GLY A 228 10.66 8.06 -2.75
N ALA A 229 10.32 9.13 -3.49
CA ALA A 229 8.97 9.69 -3.44
C ALA A 229 7.95 8.90 -4.27
N GLY A 230 8.38 8.01 -5.18
CA GLY A 230 7.49 7.15 -5.96
C GLY A 230 7.75 7.21 -7.47
N ILE A 231 6.82 6.68 -8.26
CA ILE A 231 6.92 6.67 -9.73
C ILE A 231 6.77 8.09 -10.28
N GLY A 232 5.97 8.94 -9.64
CA GLY A 232 5.89 10.36 -9.97
C GLY A 232 7.27 11.02 -9.97
N GLU A 233 8.08 10.81 -8.92
CA GLU A 233 9.44 11.37 -8.86
C GLU A 233 10.39 10.70 -9.85
N GLU A 234 10.32 9.39 -10.02
CA GLU A 234 11.15 8.67 -10.99
C GLU A 234 11.01 9.24 -12.41
N ARG A 235 9.80 9.68 -12.76
CA ARG A 235 9.47 10.22 -14.08
C ARG A 235 9.44 11.76 -14.14
N GLY A 236 9.65 12.45 -13.03
CA GLY A 236 9.54 13.92 -12.97
C GLY A 236 8.11 14.48 -13.09
N LEU A 237 7.11 13.66 -12.78
CA LEU A 237 5.68 13.92 -12.93
C LEU A 237 4.97 14.23 -11.60
N GLU A 238 5.70 14.56 -10.53
CA GLU A 238 5.06 14.82 -9.22
C GLU A 238 4.03 15.95 -9.31
N HIS A 239 4.26 16.91 -10.20
CA HIS A 239 3.38 18.04 -10.44
C HIS A 239 2.09 17.68 -11.21
N HIS A 240 2.06 16.56 -11.94
CA HIS A 240 0.86 16.06 -12.62
C HIS A 240 -0.12 15.34 -11.66
N ILE A 241 0.29 15.04 -10.43
CA ILE A 241 -0.57 14.33 -9.46
C ILE A 241 -1.23 15.33 -8.51
N ASP A 242 -2.56 15.39 -8.42
CA ASP A 242 -3.25 16.31 -7.52
C ASP A 242 -3.21 15.83 -6.07
N ILE A 243 -3.45 14.53 -5.87
CA ILE A 243 -3.49 13.87 -4.57
C ILE A 243 -2.65 12.60 -4.65
N VAL A 244 -1.58 12.54 -3.87
CA VAL A 244 -0.82 11.30 -3.65
C VAL A 244 -1.33 10.65 -2.39
N SER A 245 -1.61 9.35 -2.42
CA SER A 245 -1.72 8.54 -1.19
C SER A 245 -0.53 7.61 -1.04
N GLY A 246 -0.09 7.42 0.20
CA GLY A 246 1.06 6.58 0.52
C GLY A 246 0.93 5.91 1.88
N THR A 247 1.83 4.96 2.14
CA THR A 247 1.88 4.21 3.40
C THR A 247 3.21 4.40 4.12
N LEU A 248 3.17 4.34 5.44
CA LEU A 248 4.35 4.22 6.29
C LEU A 248 4.71 2.76 6.60
N GLY A 249 3.83 1.80 6.26
CA GLY A 249 3.95 0.40 6.67
C GLY A 249 4.51 -0.59 5.67
N LYS A 250 5.16 -0.09 4.61
CA LYS A 250 5.84 -0.92 3.60
C LYS A 250 7.33 -0.62 3.56
N ALA A 251 7.82 0.07 2.53
CA ALA A 251 9.25 0.38 2.41
C ALA A 251 9.79 1.19 3.61
N PHE A 252 8.96 2.06 4.23
CA PHE A 252 9.33 2.81 5.44
C PHE A 252 9.25 1.99 6.74
N GLY A 253 8.77 0.75 6.72
CA GLY A 253 8.91 -0.21 7.82
C GLY A 253 8.15 0.10 9.13
N ASN A 254 7.18 1.00 9.13
CA ASN A 254 6.42 1.42 10.31
C ASN A 254 4.92 1.06 10.17
N VAL A 255 4.00 1.90 10.63
CA VAL A 255 2.55 1.78 10.40
C VAL A 255 1.95 3.16 10.23
N GLY A 256 0.91 3.26 9.42
CA GLY A 256 0.30 4.54 9.05
C GLY A 256 0.10 4.68 7.55
N GLY A 257 -0.63 5.73 7.18
CA GLY A 257 -0.73 6.18 5.81
C GLY A 257 -0.93 7.67 5.77
N TYR A 258 -0.91 8.23 4.57
CA TYR A 258 -1.06 9.66 4.39
C TYR A 258 -1.66 9.98 3.03
N ILE A 259 -2.12 11.22 2.92
CA ILE A 259 -2.29 11.90 1.62
C ILE A 259 -1.38 13.13 1.58
N ALA A 260 -0.95 13.53 0.39
CA ALA A 260 -0.25 14.77 0.12
C ALA A 260 -0.90 15.47 -1.07
N GLY A 261 -1.08 16.79 -0.98
CA GLY A 261 -1.82 17.58 -1.97
C GLY A 261 -1.80 19.07 -1.65
N SER A 262 -2.72 19.83 -2.23
CA SER A 262 -2.84 21.27 -1.93
C SER A 262 -3.25 21.50 -0.47
N SER A 263 -2.82 22.62 0.12
CA SER A 263 -3.13 22.95 1.52
C SER A 263 -4.64 23.00 1.77
N LEU A 264 -5.40 23.55 0.83
CA LEU A 264 -6.86 23.63 0.96
C LEU A 264 -7.52 22.24 0.90
N LEU A 265 -7.03 21.35 0.04
CA LEU A 265 -7.52 19.98 -0.02
C LEU A 265 -7.24 19.24 1.28
N ILE A 266 -6.00 19.31 1.76
CA ILE A 266 -5.59 18.69 3.02
C ILE A 266 -6.43 19.22 4.18
N ASP A 267 -6.65 20.53 4.25
CA ASP A 267 -7.43 21.14 5.32
C ASP A 267 -8.92 20.77 5.26
N THR A 268 -9.46 20.64 4.04
CA THR A 268 -10.82 20.15 3.81
C THR A 268 -10.98 18.73 4.34
N ILE A 269 -10.06 17.82 3.99
CA ILE A 269 -10.11 16.43 4.45
C ILE A 269 -9.92 16.35 5.97
N ARG A 270 -8.95 17.07 6.53
CA ARG A 270 -8.70 17.17 7.97
C ARG A 270 -9.94 17.62 8.75
N SER A 271 -10.73 18.52 8.18
CA SER A 271 -11.90 19.13 8.83
C SER A 271 -13.19 18.33 8.68
N LEU A 272 -13.30 17.47 7.67
CA LEU A 272 -14.57 16.83 7.30
C LEU A 272 -14.54 15.30 7.32
N ALA A 273 -13.37 14.67 7.29
CA ALA A 273 -13.28 13.22 7.18
C ALA A 273 -13.45 12.54 8.56
N PRO A 274 -14.54 11.80 8.81
CA PRO A 274 -14.77 11.18 10.13
C PRO A 274 -13.71 10.13 10.48
N GLY A 275 -13.18 9.42 9.47
CA GLY A 275 -12.10 8.45 9.64
C GLY A 275 -10.75 9.07 10.08
N PHE A 276 -10.62 10.39 9.98
CA PHE A 276 -9.51 11.15 10.56
C PHE A 276 -9.85 11.72 11.94
N ILE A 277 -11.03 12.34 12.08
CA ILE A 277 -11.41 13.13 13.27
C ILE A 277 -11.64 12.24 14.49
N PHE A 278 -12.36 11.12 14.31
CA PHE A 278 -12.87 10.31 15.42
C PHE A 278 -12.02 9.07 15.71
N THR A 279 -10.70 9.21 15.57
CA THR A 279 -9.74 8.16 15.90
C THR A 279 -8.53 8.71 16.64
N THR A 280 -7.93 7.88 17.48
CA THR A 280 -6.70 8.21 18.20
C THR A 280 -5.56 8.45 17.21
N ALA A 281 -4.75 9.48 17.44
CA ALA A 281 -3.58 9.77 16.61
C ALA A 281 -2.52 8.64 16.72
N LEU A 282 -1.65 8.56 15.71
CA LEU A 282 -0.58 7.55 15.70
C LEU A 282 0.36 7.70 16.92
N PRO A 283 0.85 6.58 17.47
CA PRO A 283 1.79 6.61 18.60
C PRO A 283 3.06 7.43 18.33
N PRO A 284 3.60 8.15 19.33
CA PRO A 284 4.89 8.83 19.24
C PRO A 284 6.04 7.98 18.65
N PRO A 285 6.30 6.72 19.10
CA PRO A 285 7.37 5.90 18.52
C PRO A 285 7.16 5.59 17.04
N THR A 286 5.91 5.44 16.60
CA THR A 286 5.58 5.23 15.18
C THR A 286 5.88 6.46 14.35
N LEU A 287 5.55 7.65 14.86
CA LEU A 287 5.84 8.91 14.16
C LEU A 287 7.35 9.14 14.05
N ALA A 288 8.11 8.91 15.13
CA ALA A 288 9.56 9.06 15.15
C ALA A 288 10.26 8.10 14.18
N GLY A 289 9.91 6.81 14.25
CA GLY A 289 10.45 5.79 13.35
C GLY A 289 10.13 6.09 11.89
N SER A 290 8.91 6.55 11.59
CA SER A 290 8.49 6.90 10.23
C SER A 290 9.27 8.11 9.69
N LEU A 291 9.49 9.15 10.52
CA LEU A 291 10.28 10.32 10.13
C LEU A 291 11.72 9.93 9.84
N ALA A 292 12.33 9.11 10.69
CA ALA A 292 13.68 8.59 10.48
C ALA A 292 13.76 7.75 9.20
N ALA A 293 12.78 6.89 8.94
CA ALA A 293 12.74 6.05 7.75
C ALA A 293 12.60 6.86 6.46
N ILE A 294 11.76 7.90 6.43
CA ILE A 294 11.63 8.78 5.25
C ILE A 294 12.96 9.48 4.96
N ARG A 295 13.60 10.05 5.98
CA ARG A 295 14.89 10.74 5.82
C ARG A 295 16.02 9.80 5.38
N LEU A 296 16.08 8.62 5.99
CA LEU A 296 17.01 7.56 5.61
C LEU A 296 16.84 7.21 4.12
N LEU A 297 15.62 6.90 3.70
CA LEU A 297 15.36 6.48 2.32
C LEU A 297 15.50 7.62 1.30
N ALA A 298 15.37 8.88 1.73
CA ALA A 298 15.66 10.04 0.89
C ALA A 298 17.17 10.32 0.70
N SER A 299 18.04 9.72 1.53
CA SER A 299 19.49 9.92 1.49
C SER A 299 20.20 9.09 0.41
N GLU A 300 21.52 9.27 0.28
CA GLU A 300 22.40 8.44 -0.57
C GLU A 300 22.43 6.97 -0.13
N GLU A 301 22.32 6.71 1.18
CA GLU A 301 22.18 5.33 1.69
C GLU A 301 20.88 4.71 1.16
N GLY A 302 19.78 5.46 1.22
CA GLY A 302 18.50 5.05 0.64
C GLY A 302 18.57 4.75 -0.87
N GLN A 303 19.31 5.57 -1.62
CA GLN A 303 19.57 5.32 -3.04
C GLN A 303 20.34 4.01 -3.26
N SER A 304 21.37 3.75 -2.44
CA SER A 304 22.14 2.51 -2.48
C SER A 304 21.29 1.28 -2.13
N MET A 305 20.41 1.40 -1.12
CA MET A 305 19.44 0.36 -0.76
C MET A 305 18.48 0.05 -1.91
N ARG A 306 17.95 1.08 -2.60
CA ARG A 306 17.10 0.92 -3.79
C ARG A 306 17.86 0.22 -4.92
N ALA A 307 19.08 0.65 -5.23
CA ALA A 307 19.90 0.04 -6.28
C ALA A 307 20.17 -1.44 -6.02
N LYS A 308 20.54 -1.78 -4.77
CA LYS A 308 20.75 -3.17 -4.35
C LYS A 308 19.46 -3.99 -4.46
N HIS A 309 18.35 -3.46 -3.96
CA HIS A 309 17.03 -4.09 -4.05
C HIS A 309 16.67 -4.42 -5.50
N GLN A 310 16.81 -3.45 -6.42
CA GLN A 310 16.53 -3.68 -7.84
C GLN A 310 17.48 -4.72 -8.46
N GLY A 311 18.74 -4.77 -8.03
CA GLY A 311 19.68 -5.84 -8.39
C GLY A 311 19.20 -7.24 -7.98
N ILE A 312 18.75 -7.39 -6.73
CA ILE A 312 18.21 -8.66 -6.21
C ILE A 312 16.92 -9.06 -6.93
N VAL A 313 16.01 -8.11 -7.19
CA VAL A 313 14.79 -8.37 -7.97
C VAL A 313 15.13 -8.91 -9.35
N ARG A 314 16.07 -8.28 -10.07
CA ARG A 314 16.52 -8.74 -11.39
C ARG A 314 17.12 -10.13 -11.32
N TYR A 315 17.97 -10.39 -10.32
CA TYR A 315 18.54 -11.72 -10.11
C TYR A 315 17.47 -12.77 -9.88
N LEU A 316 16.51 -12.55 -8.98
CA LEU A 316 15.43 -13.51 -8.72
C LEU A 316 14.58 -13.76 -9.97
N LYS A 317 14.19 -12.70 -10.70
CA LYS A 317 13.45 -12.84 -11.96
C LYS A 317 14.24 -13.67 -12.98
N LEU A 318 15.53 -13.40 -13.17
CA LEU A 318 16.35 -14.18 -14.09
C LEU A 318 16.48 -15.65 -13.66
N SER A 319 16.71 -15.90 -12.38
CA SER A 319 16.83 -17.26 -11.82
C SER A 319 15.54 -18.07 -11.98
N LEU A 320 14.37 -17.46 -11.75
CA LEU A 320 13.08 -18.11 -12.00
C LEU A 320 12.88 -18.43 -13.48
N LEU A 321 13.38 -17.58 -14.39
CA LEU A 321 13.25 -17.77 -15.84
C LEU A 321 14.11 -18.93 -16.31
N ILE A 322 15.37 -18.98 -15.86
CA ILE A 322 16.31 -20.06 -16.14
C ILE A 322 15.78 -21.40 -15.58
N ALA A 323 15.12 -21.38 -14.42
CA ALA A 323 14.50 -22.56 -13.83
C ALA A 323 13.22 -23.02 -14.56
N GLY A 324 12.77 -22.32 -15.60
CA GLY A 324 11.56 -22.66 -16.37
C GLY A 324 10.25 -22.41 -15.61
N LEU A 325 10.25 -21.55 -14.58
CA LEU A 325 9.04 -21.20 -13.84
C LEU A 325 8.25 -20.11 -14.57
N PRO A 326 6.91 -20.16 -14.50
CA PRO A 326 6.09 -19.15 -15.17
C PRO A 326 6.31 -17.79 -14.52
N GLN A 327 6.43 -16.75 -15.34
CA GLN A 327 6.52 -15.36 -14.90
C GLN A 327 5.46 -14.53 -15.59
N MET A 328 4.78 -13.70 -14.80
CA MET A 328 4.01 -12.61 -15.40
C MET A 328 4.97 -11.49 -15.80
N PRO A 329 4.75 -10.84 -16.96
CA PRO A 329 5.46 -9.61 -17.28
C PRO A 329 5.25 -8.60 -16.15
N SER A 330 6.32 -8.30 -15.41
CA SER A 330 6.35 -7.30 -14.35
C SER A 330 7.64 -6.52 -14.50
N VAL A 331 7.53 -5.19 -14.54
CA VAL A 331 8.69 -4.28 -14.60
C VAL A 331 9.09 -3.77 -13.22
N SER A 332 8.28 -4.03 -12.19
CA SER A 332 8.49 -3.55 -10.81
C SER A 332 9.29 -4.52 -9.93
N HIS A 333 9.46 -4.16 -8.66
CA HIS A 333 10.06 -5.00 -7.61
C HIS A 333 9.22 -6.23 -7.20
N ILE A 334 7.97 -6.32 -7.64
CA ILE A 334 7.07 -7.43 -7.29
C ILE A 334 7.29 -8.57 -8.26
N VAL A 335 7.50 -9.78 -7.73
CA VAL A 335 7.76 -10.99 -8.53
C VAL A 335 6.60 -11.99 -8.34
N PRO A 336 5.55 -11.88 -9.16
CA PRO A 336 4.43 -12.83 -9.13
C PRO A 336 4.78 -14.11 -9.90
N VAL A 337 4.52 -15.25 -9.28
CA VAL A 337 4.61 -16.58 -9.91
C VAL A 337 3.19 -17.17 -9.96
N PRO A 338 2.54 -17.21 -11.13
CA PRO A 338 1.15 -17.64 -11.26
C PRO A 338 1.05 -19.16 -11.03
N ILE A 339 0.06 -19.55 -10.24
CA ILE A 339 -0.27 -20.93 -9.92
C ILE A 339 -1.80 -21.04 -9.88
N THR A 340 -2.42 -21.28 -11.04
CA THR A 340 -3.86 -21.37 -11.18
C THR A 340 -4.44 -22.49 -10.31
N GLY A 341 -5.42 -22.14 -9.48
CA GLY A 341 -6.09 -23.04 -8.54
C GLY A 341 -5.71 -22.75 -7.08
N ALA A 342 -6.70 -22.33 -6.30
CA ALA A 342 -6.52 -21.97 -4.88
C ALA A 342 -5.97 -23.12 -4.01
N ASP A 343 -6.34 -24.37 -4.28
CA ASP A 343 -5.80 -25.53 -3.58
C ASP A 343 -4.33 -25.80 -3.97
N LYS A 344 -4.00 -25.65 -5.26
CA LYS A 344 -2.64 -25.86 -5.78
C LYS A 344 -1.67 -24.84 -5.23
N VAL A 345 -2.00 -23.55 -5.30
CA VAL A 345 -1.12 -22.49 -4.74
C VAL A 345 -0.92 -22.67 -3.23
N ALA A 346 -1.95 -23.11 -2.51
CA ALA A 346 -1.85 -23.39 -1.07
C ALA A 346 -0.89 -24.56 -0.77
N LYS A 347 -0.99 -25.66 -1.54
CA LYS A 347 -0.07 -26.80 -1.42
C LYS A 347 1.38 -26.41 -1.72
N VAL A 348 1.61 -25.59 -2.74
CA VAL A 348 2.97 -25.10 -3.07
C VAL A 348 3.51 -24.20 -1.94
N ALA A 349 2.71 -23.25 -1.45
CA ALA A 349 3.09 -22.39 -0.34
C ALA A 349 3.43 -23.20 0.93
N GLU A 350 2.64 -24.24 1.24
CA GLU A 350 2.90 -25.12 2.36
C GLU A 350 4.18 -25.94 2.18
N SER A 351 4.45 -26.46 0.98
CA SER A 351 5.69 -27.16 0.67
C SER A 351 6.92 -26.26 0.83
N LEU A 352 6.86 -25.02 0.34
CA LEU A 352 7.92 -24.02 0.54
C LEU A 352 8.13 -23.74 2.03
N MET A 353 7.05 -23.57 2.79
CA MET A 353 7.12 -23.35 4.23
C MET A 353 7.84 -24.49 4.94
N LYS A 354 7.51 -25.76 4.62
CA LYS A 354 8.19 -26.95 5.18
C LYS A 354 9.69 -26.97 4.89
N ARG A 355 10.10 -26.40 3.75
CA ARG A 355 11.50 -26.24 3.33
C ARG A 355 12.18 -24.99 3.90
N GLY A 356 11.50 -24.21 4.74
CA GLY A 356 12.05 -23.03 5.40
C GLY A 356 11.86 -21.73 4.63
N HIS A 357 11.00 -21.70 3.61
CA HIS A 357 10.71 -20.51 2.80
C HIS A 357 9.25 -20.08 2.96
N TYR A 358 9.04 -18.93 3.58
CA TYR A 358 7.71 -18.37 3.72
C TYR A 358 7.34 -17.47 2.54
N ALA A 359 6.54 -18.02 1.62
CA ALA A 359 5.85 -17.29 0.57
C ALA A 359 4.34 -17.56 0.69
N GLN A 360 3.55 -16.52 0.91
CA GLN A 360 2.12 -16.65 1.12
C GLN A 360 1.39 -16.95 -0.20
N ALA A 361 0.47 -17.91 -0.17
CA ALA A 361 -0.49 -18.13 -1.25
C ALA A 361 -1.47 -16.96 -1.34
N ILE A 362 -1.59 -16.39 -2.54
CA ILE A 362 -2.51 -15.29 -2.85
C ILE A 362 -3.68 -15.84 -3.67
N ASN A 363 -4.90 -15.66 -3.16
CA ASN A 363 -6.15 -16.12 -3.75
C ASN A 363 -7.28 -15.09 -3.55
N TYR A 364 -8.46 -15.39 -4.07
CA TYR A 364 -9.65 -14.56 -3.92
C TYR A 364 -9.94 -14.18 -2.45
N PRO A 365 -10.33 -12.93 -2.14
CA PRO A 365 -10.64 -11.82 -3.06
C PRO A 365 -9.45 -10.92 -3.41
N THR A 366 -8.21 -11.29 -3.06
CA THR A 366 -7.04 -10.44 -3.34
C THR A 366 -6.67 -10.46 -4.83
N VAL A 367 -6.92 -11.57 -5.52
CA VAL A 367 -6.81 -11.70 -6.98
C VAL A 367 -8.06 -12.41 -7.49
N ALA A 368 -8.39 -12.26 -8.78
CA ALA A 368 -9.50 -12.96 -9.40
C ALA A 368 -9.31 -14.49 -9.33
N ARG A 369 -10.41 -15.24 -9.36
CA ARG A 369 -10.36 -16.71 -9.43
C ARG A 369 -9.70 -17.13 -10.74
N GLY A 370 -8.80 -18.10 -10.67
CA GLY A 370 -7.98 -18.54 -11.81
C GLY A 370 -6.66 -17.77 -11.96
N GLU A 371 -6.51 -16.64 -11.28
CA GLU A 371 -5.28 -15.84 -11.27
C GLU A 371 -4.48 -15.96 -9.97
N GLU A 372 -4.66 -17.07 -9.25
CA GLU A 372 -3.93 -17.34 -8.02
C GLU A 372 -2.42 -17.40 -8.26
N ARG A 373 -1.63 -16.99 -7.26
CA ARG A 373 -0.18 -16.83 -7.40
C ARG A 373 0.55 -16.89 -6.06
N LEU A 374 1.85 -17.17 -6.13
CA LEU A 374 2.78 -16.74 -5.10
C LEU A 374 3.26 -15.33 -5.44
N ARG A 375 3.40 -14.48 -4.42
CA ARG A 375 3.93 -13.14 -4.57
C ARG A 375 5.22 -13.02 -3.79
N PHE A 376 6.34 -13.07 -4.51
CA PHE A 376 7.66 -12.81 -3.94
C PHE A 376 7.93 -11.30 -3.93
N ALA A 377 8.53 -10.85 -2.84
CA ALA A 377 8.94 -9.48 -2.58
C ALA A 377 10.33 -9.52 -1.94
N PRO A 378 11.38 -9.84 -2.72
CA PRO A 378 12.73 -9.87 -2.20
C PRO A 378 13.17 -8.46 -1.80
N GLY A 379 13.92 -8.33 -0.72
CA GLY A 379 14.56 -7.09 -0.30
C GLY A 379 16.07 -7.13 -0.51
N PRO A 380 16.79 -6.05 -0.15
CA PRO A 380 18.25 -5.96 -0.31
C PRO A 380 19.05 -6.93 0.59
N HIS A 381 18.36 -7.72 1.42
CA HIS A 381 18.93 -8.71 2.34
C HIS A 381 18.69 -10.16 1.89
N HIS A 382 17.94 -10.38 0.81
CA HIS A 382 17.86 -11.68 0.15
C HIS A 382 19.06 -11.83 -0.79
N THR A 383 20.21 -12.17 -0.23
CA THR A 383 21.47 -12.31 -0.98
C THR A 383 21.42 -13.48 -1.98
N PRO A 384 22.14 -13.40 -3.11
CA PRO A 384 22.21 -14.47 -4.12
C PRO A 384 22.60 -15.85 -3.62
#